data_AF-A0A2V9LVY0-F1
#
_entry.id   AF-A0A2V9LVY0-F1
#
_cell.length_a   1.000
_cell.length_b   1.000
_cell.length_c   1.000
_cell.angle_alpha   90.00
_cell.angle_beta   90.00
_cell.angle_gamma   90.00
#
_symmetry.space_group_name_H-M   'P 1'
#
loop_
_entity.id
_entity.type
_entity.pdbx_description
1 polymer ?
#
loop_
_entity_poly.entity_id
_entity_poly.type
_entity_poly.pdbx_seq_one_letter_code
_entity_poly.pdbx_strand_id
1 'polypeptide(L)'
;EALAHFKQVLRLRPDAQAHHNLGLALAMQGKPEDAVTYYTQAVRLKPDWPEALNDLAWILATHPQAKIRNGPEAVRLAQRATQLTGGKVARFWATLDAACAEAGRFPDAVHAAEKARELASAAGEKDIAQAAERRLILYRERQPYHQQADRTAQ
;
A
#
# COMPACT_ATOMS: atom_id res chain seq x y z
N GLU A 1 10.07 -2.09 -24.05
CA GLU A 1 11.44 -1.66 -23.66
C GLU A 1 11.71 -1.65 -22.14
N ALA A 2 10.72 -1.43 -21.27
CA ALA A 2 10.91 -1.39 -19.81
C ALA A 2 11.61 -2.65 -19.21
N LEU A 3 11.21 -3.86 -19.63
CA LEU A 3 11.82 -5.12 -19.19
C LEU A 3 13.34 -5.24 -19.45
N ALA A 4 13.86 -4.59 -20.50
CA ALA A 4 15.29 -4.64 -20.84
C ALA A 4 16.11 -3.75 -19.89
N HIS A 5 15.63 -2.53 -19.63
CA HIS A 5 16.23 -1.63 -18.64
C HIS A 5 16.18 -2.21 -17.22
N PHE A 6 15.09 -2.90 -16.87
CA PHE A 6 14.92 -3.49 -15.55
C PHE A 6 15.82 -4.70 -15.28
N LYS A 7 16.04 -5.57 -16.27
CA LYS A 7 17.03 -6.65 -16.17
C LYS A 7 18.45 -6.11 -15.96
N GLN A 8 18.75 -4.93 -16.52
CA GLN A 8 20.07 -4.31 -16.38
C GLN A 8 20.27 -3.71 -14.98
N VAL A 9 19.24 -3.07 -14.40
CA VAL A 9 19.26 -2.59 -13.01
C VAL A 9 19.49 -3.74 -12.02
N LEU A 10 18.77 -4.86 -12.17
CA LEU A 10 18.92 -6.04 -11.30
C LEU A 10 20.27 -6.75 -11.47
N ARG A 11 20.87 -6.72 -12.67
CA ARG A 11 22.23 -7.24 -12.89
C ARG A 11 23.29 -6.40 -12.20
N LEU A 12 23.06 -5.10 -12.08
CA LEU A 12 24.04 -4.16 -11.50
C LEU A 12 23.93 -4.07 -9.97
N ARG A 13 22.70 -4.11 -9.43
CA ARG A 13 22.44 -4.18 -7.98
C ARG A 13 21.17 -4.96 -7.68
N PRO A 14 21.25 -6.24 -7.28
CA PRO A 14 20.10 -7.02 -6.84
C PRO A 14 19.75 -6.74 -5.36
N ASP A 15 19.85 -5.48 -4.93
CA ASP A 15 19.57 -5.09 -3.55
C ASP A 15 18.09 -4.73 -3.37
N ALA A 16 17.66 -4.62 -2.11
CA ALA A 16 16.27 -4.31 -1.79
C ALA A 16 15.81 -3.01 -2.48
N GLN A 17 16.68 -2.00 -2.55
CA GLN A 17 16.34 -0.68 -3.08
C GLN A 17 16.08 -0.70 -4.58
N ALA A 18 16.88 -1.45 -5.34
CA ALA A 18 16.64 -1.66 -6.76
C ALA A 18 15.30 -2.36 -7.02
N HIS A 19 14.98 -3.39 -6.22
CA HIS A 19 13.70 -4.08 -6.30
C HIS A 19 12.52 -3.15 -5.97
N HIS A 20 12.62 -2.32 -4.93
CA HIS A 20 11.54 -1.38 -4.58
C HIS A 20 11.34 -0.29 -5.63
N ASN A 21 12.42 0.34 -6.11
CA ASN A 21 12.35 1.36 -7.16
C ASN A 21 11.73 0.80 -8.45
N LEU A 22 12.04 -0.45 -8.77
CA LEU A 22 11.46 -1.15 -9.91
C LEU A 22 9.95 -1.40 -9.70
N GLY A 23 9.56 -1.88 -8.52
CA GLY A 23 8.15 -2.01 -8.15
C GLY A 23 7.40 -0.68 -8.31
N LEU A 24 7.99 0.41 -7.83
CA LEU A 24 7.42 1.76 -7.94
C LEU A 24 7.24 2.19 -9.38
N ALA A 25 8.27 2.02 -10.22
CA ALA A 25 8.20 2.35 -11.63
C ALA A 25 7.10 1.56 -12.36
N LEU A 26 6.89 0.29 -12.01
CA LEU A 26 5.85 -0.57 -12.60
C LEU A 26 4.46 -0.17 -12.12
N ALA A 27 4.28 0.13 -10.83
CA ALA A 27 3.02 0.63 -10.29
C ALA A 27 2.61 1.93 -10.99
N MET A 28 3.55 2.86 -11.19
CA MET A 28 3.31 4.12 -11.93
C MET A 28 3.00 3.92 -13.41
N GLN A 29 3.47 2.81 -14.02
CA GLN A 29 3.15 2.45 -15.40
C GLN A 29 1.81 1.71 -15.55
N GLY A 30 1.00 1.63 -14.48
CA GLY A 30 -0.25 0.86 -14.50
C GLY A 30 -0.03 -0.65 -14.54
N LYS A 31 1.13 -1.13 -14.07
CA LYS A 31 1.47 -2.56 -13.94
C LYS A 31 1.64 -2.97 -12.48
N PRO A 32 0.61 -2.77 -11.63
CA PRO A 32 0.69 -3.10 -10.21
C PRO A 32 0.91 -4.59 -9.95
N GLU A 33 0.49 -5.47 -10.87
CA GLU A 33 0.69 -6.92 -10.79
C GLU A 33 2.17 -7.30 -10.82
N ASP A 34 2.94 -6.70 -11.76
CA ASP A 34 4.38 -6.86 -11.82
C ASP A 34 5.05 -6.21 -10.60
N ALA A 35 4.53 -5.06 -10.14
CA ALA A 35 5.06 -4.34 -8.99
C ALA A 35 5.04 -5.17 -7.71
N VAL A 36 3.97 -5.94 -7.47
CA VAL A 36 3.87 -6.86 -6.31
C VAL A 36 5.06 -7.82 -6.24
N THR A 37 5.49 -8.35 -7.39
CA THR A 37 6.64 -9.27 -7.44
C THR A 37 7.91 -8.59 -6.93
N TYR A 38 8.19 -7.38 -7.41
CA TYR A 38 9.42 -6.67 -7.04
C TYR A 38 9.38 -6.10 -5.63
N TYR A 39 8.24 -5.57 -5.18
CA TYR A 39 8.08 -5.17 -3.79
C TYR A 39 8.20 -6.36 -2.84
N THR A 40 7.69 -7.54 -3.21
CA THR A 40 7.87 -8.76 -2.41
C THR A 40 9.36 -9.11 -2.26
N GLN A 41 10.17 -8.98 -3.33
CA GLN A 41 11.61 -9.20 -3.24
C GLN A 41 12.30 -8.14 -2.37
N ALA A 42 11.91 -6.87 -2.49
CA ALA A 42 12.43 -5.80 -1.66
C ALA A 42 12.17 -6.06 -0.16
N VAL A 43 10.95 -6.48 0.19
CA VAL A 43 10.57 -6.84 1.56
C VAL A 43 11.31 -8.09 2.05
N ARG A 44 11.55 -9.09 1.18
CA ARG A 44 12.36 -10.27 1.55
C ARG A 44 13.81 -9.91 1.86
N LEU A 45 14.41 -9.05 1.05
CA LEU A 45 15.80 -8.61 1.22
C LEU A 45 15.97 -7.65 2.40
N LYS A 46 14.96 -6.81 2.67
CA LYS A 46 14.94 -5.88 3.80
C LYS A 46 13.56 -5.89 4.48
N PRO A 47 13.32 -6.81 5.43
CA PRO A 47 12.04 -6.96 6.12
C PRO A 47 11.63 -5.73 6.96
N ASP A 48 12.61 -4.94 7.39
CA ASP A 48 12.42 -3.74 8.20
C ASP A 48 12.49 -2.46 7.36
N TRP A 49 11.83 -2.48 6.20
CA TRP A 49 11.73 -1.31 5.33
C TRP A 49 10.28 -0.80 5.24
N PRO A 50 9.92 0.24 6.02
CA PRO A 50 8.54 0.71 6.11
C PRO A 50 7.90 1.10 4.77
N GLU A 51 8.66 1.74 3.88
CA GLU A 51 8.15 2.15 2.56
C GLU A 51 7.80 0.94 1.69
N ALA A 52 8.69 -0.05 1.60
CA ALA A 52 8.44 -1.25 0.80
C ALA A 52 7.29 -2.10 1.36
N LEU A 53 7.21 -2.21 2.69
CA LEU A 53 6.09 -2.86 3.38
C LEU A 53 4.76 -2.16 3.06
N ASN A 54 4.75 -0.82 3.16
CA ASN A 54 3.57 -0.01 2.91
C ASN A 54 3.10 -0.12 1.46
N ASP A 55 4.00 0.01 0.50
CA ASP A 55 3.62 0.02 -0.92
C ASP A 55 3.09 -1.36 -1.36
N LEU A 56 3.69 -2.44 -0.85
CA LEU A 56 3.16 -3.80 -1.06
C LEU A 56 1.78 -3.97 -0.39
N ALA A 57 1.64 -3.56 0.87
CA ALA A 57 0.39 -3.67 1.61
C ALA A 57 -0.74 -2.89 0.93
N TRP A 58 -0.45 -1.70 0.40
CA TRP A 58 -1.41 -0.87 -0.31
C TRP A 58 -1.99 -1.58 -1.53
N ILE A 59 -1.14 -2.20 -2.35
CA ILE A 59 -1.58 -2.94 -3.53
C ILE A 59 -2.41 -4.16 -3.10
N LEU A 60 -1.91 -4.96 -2.14
CA LEU A 60 -2.63 -6.14 -1.66
C LEU A 60 -3.97 -5.80 -0.99
N ALA A 61 -4.15 -4.59 -0.46
CA ALA A 61 -5.42 -4.16 0.13
C ALA A 61 -6.39 -3.60 -0.92
N THR A 62 -5.91 -2.78 -1.84
CA THR A 62 -6.77 -1.90 -2.63
C THR A 62 -6.87 -2.25 -4.11
N HIS A 63 -6.10 -3.24 -4.59
CA HIS A 63 -6.07 -3.55 -6.02
C HIS A 63 -7.49 -3.84 -6.58
N PRO A 64 -7.86 -3.33 -7.78
CA PRO A 64 -9.20 -3.52 -8.32
C PRO A 64 -9.56 -5.00 -8.51
N GLN A 65 -8.57 -5.82 -8.88
CA GLN A 65 -8.75 -7.25 -9.15
C GLN A 65 -8.56 -8.09 -7.89
N ALA A 66 -9.57 -8.88 -7.52
CA ALA A 66 -9.58 -9.70 -6.31
C ALA A 66 -8.43 -10.71 -6.23
N LYS A 67 -7.96 -11.25 -7.37
CA LYS A 67 -6.86 -12.22 -7.41
C LYS A 67 -5.52 -11.66 -6.90
N ILE A 68 -5.35 -10.34 -6.92
CA ILE A 68 -4.14 -9.67 -6.42
C ILE A 68 -4.29 -9.30 -4.95
N ARG A 69 -5.52 -9.11 -4.48
CA ARG A 69 -5.76 -8.71 -3.10
C ARG A 69 -5.47 -9.85 -2.13
N ASN A 70 -4.96 -9.48 -0.97
CA ASN A 70 -4.72 -10.37 0.14
C ASN A 70 -4.81 -9.56 1.44
N GLY A 71 -6.03 -9.45 1.99
CA GLY A 71 -6.31 -8.70 3.22
C GLY A 71 -5.42 -9.10 4.41
N PRO A 72 -5.34 -10.38 4.79
CA PRO A 72 -4.51 -10.82 5.91
C PRO A 72 -3.03 -10.44 5.77
N GLU A 73 -2.44 -10.64 4.59
CA GLU A 73 -1.03 -10.27 4.36
C GLU A 73 -0.84 -8.76 4.31
N ALA A 74 -1.78 -8.02 3.70
CA ALA A 74 -1.76 -6.56 3.69
C ALA A 74 -1.77 -6.00 5.13
N VAL A 75 -2.58 -6.58 6.02
CA VAL A 75 -2.64 -6.16 7.43
C VAL A 75 -1.30 -6.40 8.10
N ARG A 76 -0.71 -7.59 7.94
CA ARG A 76 0.59 -7.94 8.55
C ARG A 76 1.67 -6.95 8.14
N LEU A 77 1.75 -6.64 6.85
CA LEU A 77 2.74 -5.71 6.28
C LEU A 77 2.50 -4.26 6.76
N ALA A 78 1.27 -3.78 6.70
CA ALA A 78 0.92 -2.41 7.13
C ALA A 78 1.11 -2.20 8.63
N GLN A 79 0.77 -3.20 9.45
CA GLN A 79 1.04 -3.19 10.89
C GLN A 79 2.54 -3.10 11.17
N ARG A 80 3.37 -3.88 10.46
CA ARG A 80 4.83 -3.82 10.60
C ARG A 80 5.38 -2.44 10.22
N ALA A 81 4.93 -1.86 9.10
CA ALA A 81 5.35 -0.52 8.69
C ALA A 81 4.99 0.56 9.73
N THR A 82 3.79 0.46 10.32
CA THR A 82 3.31 1.36 11.37
C THR A 82 4.16 1.20 12.64
N GLN A 83 4.47 -0.03 13.05
CA GLN A 83 5.31 -0.31 14.22
C GLN A 83 6.73 0.26 14.07
N LEU A 84 7.36 0.07 12.91
CA LEU A 84 8.72 0.52 12.64
C LEU A 84 8.88 2.05 12.69
N THR A 85 7.81 2.81 12.50
CA THR A 85 7.82 4.27 12.61
C THR A 85 7.23 4.80 13.92
N GLY A 86 6.94 3.91 14.87
CA GLY A 86 6.30 4.26 16.13
C GLY A 86 4.89 4.84 15.96
N GLY A 87 4.21 4.51 14.85
CA GLY A 87 2.83 4.93 14.58
C GLY A 87 2.65 6.43 14.35
N LYS A 88 3.68 7.15 13.91
CA LYS A 88 3.62 8.62 13.72
C LYS A 88 3.30 9.06 12.29
N VAL A 89 3.38 8.14 11.32
CA VAL A 89 3.23 8.45 9.90
C VAL A 89 1.80 8.21 9.45
N ALA A 90 1.08 9.27 9.08
CA ALA A 90 -0.33 9.20 8.67
C ALA A 90 -0.56 8.23 7.50
N ARG A 91 0.33 8.25 6.50
CA ARG A 91 0.29 7.34 5.34
C ARG A 91 0.26 5.85 5.73
N PHE A 92 0.96 5.45 6.78
CA PHE A 92 1.02 4.04 7.18
C PHE A 92 -0.25 3.59 7.89
N TRP A 93 -0.85 4.48 8.69
CA TRP A 93 -2.19 4.28 9.20
C TRP A 93 -3.24 4.22 8.09
N ALA A 94 -3.10 5.08 7.07
CA ALA A 94 -3.97 5.08 5.90
C ALA A 94 -3.88 3.75 5.13
N THR A 95 -2.71 3.12 5.04
CA THR A 95 -2.62 1.79 4.42
C THR A 95 -3.18 0.70 5.33
N LEU A 96 -2.97 0.81 6.65
CA LEU A 96 -3.49 -0.13 7.63
C LEU A 96 -5.02 -0.16 7.65
N ASP A 97 -5.67 1.00 7.54
CA ASP A 97 -7.13 1.07 7.48
C ASP A 97 -7.71 0.28 6.30
N ALA A 98 -7.12 0.46 5.11
CA ALA A 98 -7.54 -0.21 3.89
C ALA A 98 -7.28 -1.71 3.97
N ALA A 99 -6.14 -2.11 4.53
CA ALA A 99 -5.81 -3.51 4.74
C ALA A 99 -6.79 -4.18 5.72
N CYS A 100 -7.12 -3.52 6.84
CA CYS A 100 -8.10 -4.02 7.80
C CYS A 100 -9.48 -4.16 7.15
N ALA A 101 -9.90 -3.19 6.34
CA ALA A 101 -11.17 -3.24 5.64
C ALA A 101 -11.22 -4.41 4.62
N GLU A 102 -10.15 -4.62 3.85
CA GLU A 102 -10.05 -5.75 2.92
C GLU A 102 -10.06 -7.10 3.65
N ALA A 103 -9.50 -7.17 4.86
CA ALA A 103 -9.58 -8.35 5.72
C ALA A 103 -10.95 -8.53 6.41
N GLY A 104 -11.94 -7.66 6.15
CA GLY A 104 -13.25 -7.67 6.80
C GLY A 104 -13.25 -7.18 8.26
N ARG A 105 -12.12 -6.65 8.75
CA ARG A 105 -11.93 -6.14 10.11
C ARG A 105 -12.35 -4.67 10.19
N PHE A 106 -13.62 -4.39 9.94
CA PHE A 106 -14.13 -3.02 9.86
C PHE A 106 -13.95 -2.17 11.14
N PRO A 107 -14.11 -2.70 12.37
CA PRO A 107 -13.83 -1.92 13.57
C PRO A 107 -12.37 -1.42 13.62
N ASP A 108 -11.42 -2.28 13.26
CA ASP A 108 -10.00 -1.93 13.21
C ASP A 108 -9.70 -0.96 12.07
N ALA A 109 -10.41 -1.10 10.93
CA ALA A 109 -10.30 -0.19 9.80
C ALA A 109 -10.76 1.23 10.18
N VAL A 110 -11.90 1.37 10.86
CA VAL A 110 -12.41 2.67 11.34
C VAL A 110 -11.41 3.31 12.30
N HIS A 111 -10.90 2.55 13.28
CA HIS A 111 -9.91 3.06 14.22
C HIS A 111 -8.63 3.55 13.52
N ALA A 112 -8.09 2.75 12.59
CA ALA A 112 -6.90 3.10 11.83
C ALA A 112 -7.14 4.33 10.94
N ALA A 113 -8.31 4.47 10.32
CA ALA A 113 -8.65 5.60 9.48
C ALA A 113 -8.82 6.90 10.29
N GLU A 114 -9.39 6.82 11.49
CA GLU A 114 -9.47 7.96 12.41
C GLU A 114 -8.06 8.43 12.81
N LYS A 115 -7.15 7.50 13.10
CA LYS A 115 -5.74 7.82 13.38
C LYS A 115 -5.02 8.41 12.18
N ALA A 116 -5.22 7.85 10.99
CA ALA A 116 -4.66 8.39 9.75
C ALA A 116 -5.10 9.84 9.54
N ARG A 117 -6.40 10.12 9.72
CA ARG A 117 -6.97 11.46 9.61
C ARG A 117 -6.39 12.41 10.66
N GLU A 118 -6.36 12.03 11.93
CA GLU A 118 -5.83 12.84 13.03
C GLU A 118 -4.38 13.27 12.76
N LEU A 119 -3.52 12.31 12.40
CA LEU A 119 -2.11 12.57 12.09
C LEU A 119 -1.95 13.42 10.82
N ALA A 120 -2.72 13.14 9.77
CA ALA A 120 -2.69 13.91 8.53
C ALA A 120 -3.12 15.36 8.74
N SER A 121 -4.19 15.58 9.52
CA SER A 121 -4.64 16.93 9.89
C SER A 121 -3.58 17.68 10.69
N ALA A 122 -2.92 17.01 11.64
CA ALA A 122 -1.82 17.62 12.41
C ALA A 122 -0.59 17.95 11.56
N ALA A 123 -0.30 17.12 10.54
CA ALA A 123 0.81 17.32 9.61
C ALA A 123 0.49 18.28 8.44
N GLY A 124 -0.76 18.74 8.30
CA GLY A 124 -1.20 19.56 7.18
C GLY A 124 -1.39 18.80 5.85
N GLU A 125 -1.37 17.47 5.88
CA GLU A 125 -1.55 16.58 4.74
C GLU A 125 -3.04 16.43 4.37
N LYS A 126 -3.62 17.51 3.83
CA LYS A 126 -5.06 17.59 3.56
C LYS A 126 -5.59 16.46 2.67
N ASP A 127 -4.81 16.05 1.68
CA ASP A 127 -5.21 14.99 0.74
C ASP A 127 -5.39 13.64 1.44
N ILE A 128 -4.47 13.30 2.36
CA ILE A 128 -4.53 12.06 3.15
C ILE A 128 -5.70 12.13 4.14
N ALA A 129 -5.90 13.27 4.80
CA ALA A 129 -7.02 13.45 5.73
C ALA A 129 -8.38 13.26 5.01
N GLN A 130 -8.56 13.89 3.85
CA GLN A 130 -9.77 13.74 3.05
C GLN A 130 -9.95 12.33 2.50
N ALA A 131 -8.86 11.67 2.08
CA ALA A 131 -8.92 10.28 1.64
C ALA A 131 -9.34 9.34 2.77
N ALA A 132 -8.84 9.55 3.98
CA ALA A 132 -9.25 8.80 5.17
C ALA A 132 -10.74 9.03 5.49
N GLU A 133 -11.24 10.26 5.40
CA GLU A 133 -12.66 10.57 5.61
C GLU A 133 -13.58 9.87 4.61
N ARG A 134 -13.23 9.88 3.32
CA ARG A 134 -13.99 9.16 2.29
C ARG A 134 -14.06 7.66 2.60
N ARG A 135 -12.95 7.08 3.06
CA ARG A 135 -12.88 5.66 3.41
C ARG A 135 -13.63 5.33 4.69
N LEU A 136 -13.66 6.22 5.68
CA LEU A 136 -14.47 6.06 6.90
C LEU A 136 -15.96 5.85 6.61
N ILE A 137 -16.50 6.54 5.61
CA ILE A 137 -17.90 6.37 5.17
C ILE A 137 -18.10 4.92 4.68
N LEU A 138 -17.23 4.45 3.79
CA LEU A 138 -17.27 3.07 3.27
C LEU A 138 -17.16 2.03 4.40
N TYR A 139 -16.23 2.23 5.34
CA TYR A 139 -15.98 1.26 6.41
C TYR A 139 -17.14 1.14 7.40
N ARG A 140 -17.87 2.24 7.64
CA ARG A 140 -19.11 2.22 8.44
C ARG A 140 -20.22 1.41 7.76
N GLU A 141 -20.24 1.40 6.45
CA GLU A 141 -21.14 0.58 5.63
C GLU A 141 -20.62 -0.85 5.40
N ARG A 142 -19.49 -1.23 6.03
CA ARG A 142 -18.82 -2.53 5.85
C ARG A 142 -18.39 -2.79 4.40
N GLN A 143 -17.97 -1.74 3.69
CA GLN A 143 -17.43 -1.84 2.34
C GLN A 143 -15.92 -1.57 2.35
N PRO A 144 -15.10 -2.45 1.76
CA PRO A 144 -13.67 -2.18 1.60
C PRO A 144 -13.45 -1.11 0.53
N TYR A 145 -12.30 -0.44 0.60
CA TYR A 145 -11.87 0.50 -0.44
C TYR A 145 -11.02 -0.23 -1.47
N HIS A 146 -11.43 -0.18 -2.73
CA HIS A 146 -10.63 -0.61 -3.88
C HIS A 146 -10.37 0.56 -4.79
N GLN A 147 -9.16 0.63 -5.36
CA GLN A 147 -8.85 1.55 -6.44
C GLN A 147 -9.81 1.29 -7.60
N GLN A 148 -10.23 2.35 -8.27
CA GLN A 148 -10.98 2.21 -9.50
C GLN A 148 -10.02 1.64 -10.55
N ALA A 149 -10.44 0.59 -11.27
CA ALA A 149 -9.72 0.19 -12.46
C ALA A 149 -9.82 1.36 -13.45
N ASP A 150 -8.68 1.92 -13.87
CA ASP A 150 -8.68 2.92 -14.94
C ASP A 150 -9.43 2.35 -16.13
N ARG A 151 -10.64 2.89 -16.38
CA ARG A 151 -11.48 2.54 -17.53
C ARG A 151 -11.01 3.26 -18.80
N THR A 152 -9.75 3.65 -18.88
CA THR A 152 -9.13 4.30 -20.04
C THR A 152 -8.15 3.35 -20.71
N ALA A 153 -8.71 2.30 -21.29
CA ALA A 153 -8.09 1.55 -22.38
C ALA A 153 -9.23 1.05 -23.29
N GLN A 154 -9.85 1.98 -24.01
CA GLN A 154 -10.58 1.73 -25.25
C GLN A 154 -9.92 2.54 -26.35
#